data_AF-A0A0C2MVL3-F1
#
_entry.id   AF-A0A0C2MVL3-F1
#
_cell.length_a   1.000
_cell.length_b   1.000
_cell.length_c   1.000
_cell.angle_alpha   90.00
_cell.angle_beta   90.00
_cell.angle_gamma   90.00
#
_symmetry.space_group_name_H-M   'P 1'
#
loop_
_entity.id
_entity.type
_entity.pdbx_description
1 polymer ?
#
loop_
_entity_poly.entity_id
_entity_poly.type
_entity_poly.pdbx_seq_one_letter_code
_entity_poly.pdbx_strand_id
1 'polypeptide(L)'
;MNNMTSILESAINSSNAQFDSKDILQRLDCKIAQSSPGDLGWDVFTLHYHTRGPLQVIVDARNVGKLIRYINLVKYEIHHFISQLEYFLTFEVLECSKAQFIDSLKKASDLDGIIRAHDHFVNNIISSCFLNEESEVRVFLTKVIQFKLHEVFKKVLQFESIYRNAIATISTEINHLQAMQSNDTSKYESIIKYTLNKISSLSISYRRLMVDFLRSLMESSNTQHYYLAFRLDFNEYYTKTIPQDVNM
;
A
#
# COMPACT_ATOMS: atom_id res chain seq x y z
N MET A 1 -27.35 6.21 1.95
CA MET A 1 -26.92 5.11 2.82
C MET A 1 -27.25 3.73 2.24
N ASN A 2 -28.47 3.48 1.74
CA ASN A 2 -28.91 2.15 1.29
C ASN A 2 -28.05 1.46 0.21
N ASN A 3 -27.36 2.19 -0.66
CA ASN A 3 -26.54 1.59 -1.72
C ASN A 3 -25.22 0.96 -1.19
N MET A 4 -24.60 1.56 -0.16
CA MET A 4 -23.31 1.06 0.35
C MET A 4 -23.49 -0.18 1.22
N THR A 5 -24.58 -0.25 1.98
CA THR A 5 -24.92 -1.44 2.77
C THR A 5 -25.22 -2.63 1.85
N SER A 6 -25.93 -2.43 0.74
CA SER A 6 -26.14 -3.49 -0.26
C SER A 6 -24.86 -3.90 -0.98
N ILE A 7 -23.94 -2.96 -1.24
CA ILE A 7 -22.62 -3.28 -1.80
C ILE A 7 -21.79 -4.09 -0.78
N LEU A 8 -21.85 -3.73 0.50
CA LEU A 8 -21.16 -4.46 1.57
C LEU A 8 -21.71 -5.89 1.70
N GLU A 9 -23.03 -6.06 1.70
CA GLU A 9 -23.67 -7.38 1.73
C GLU A 9 -23.29 -8.22 0.50
N SER A 10 -23.30 -7.62 -0.69
CA SER A 10 -22.86 -8.30 -1.91
C SER A 10 -21.38 -8.71 -1.83
N ALA A 11 -20.51 -7.86 -1.28
CA ALA A 11 -19.08 -8.14 -1.13
C ALA A 11 -18.80 -9.23 -0.08
N ILE A 12 -19.58 -9.27 1.01
CA ILE A 12 -19.53 -10.34 2.02
C ILE A 12 -19.92 -11.66 1.35
N ASN A 13 -21.05 -11.69 0.63
CA ASN A 13 -21.56 -12.89 -0.04
C ASN A 13 -20.62 -13.41 -1.15
N SER A 14 -19.86 -12.52 -1.80
CA SER A 14 -18.89 -12.91 -2.84
C SER A 14 -17.50 -13.26 -2.31
N SER A 15 -17.28 -13.23 -0.99
CA SER A 15 -15.97 -13.48 -0.38
C SER A 15 -16.00 -14.64 0.63
N ASN A 16 -14.84 -14.97 1.19
CA ASN A 16 -14.75 -15.96 2.26
C ASN A 16 -15.40 -15.49 3.58
N ALA A 17 -15.73 -14.19 3.70
CA ALA A 17 -16.41 -13.66 4.89
C ALA A 17 -17.84 -14.24 5.06
N GLN A 18 -18.45 -14.78 4.00
CA GLN A 18 -19.76 -15.44 4.10
C GLN A 18 -19.80 -16.62 5.09
N PHE A 19 -18.63 -17.21 5.40
CA PHE A 19 -18.49 -18.32 6.34
C PHE A 19 -18.24 -17.87 7.78
N ASP A 20 -18.05 -16.57 8.02
CA ASP A 20 -17.90 -16.03 9.37
C ASP A 20 -19.21 -16.10 10.16
N SER A 21 -19.10 -16.12 11.49
CA SER A 21 -20.27 -16.19 12.37
C SER A 21 -21.25 -15.04 12.12
N LYS A 22 -22.55 -15.32 12.19
CA LYS A 22 -23.62 -14.32 11.98
C LYS A 22 -23.49 -13.10 12.92
N ASP A 23 -22.93 -13.30 14.11
CA ASP A 23 -22.68 -12.23 15.07
C ASP A 23 -21.57 -11.26 14.59
N ILE A 24 -20.52 -11.75 13.93
CA ILE A 24 -19.47 -10.90 13.33
C ILE A 24 -20.04 -10.12 12.14
N LEU A 25 -20.80 -10.78 11.27
CA LEU A 25 -21.39 -10.15 10.08
C LEU A 25 -22.41 -9.08 10.44
N GLN A 26 -23.23 -9.29 11.47
CA GLN A 26 -24.20 -8.32 11.97
C GLN A 26 -23.56 -7.11 12.67
N ARG A 27 -22.26 -7.20 13.02
CA ARG A 27 -21.53 -6.10 13.63
C ARG A 27 -20.82 -5.24 12.59
N LEU A 28 -20.58 -5.75 11.40
CA LEU A 28 -19.96 -5.02 10.30
C LEU A 28 -20.97 -4.05 9.66
N ASP A 29 -20.62 -2.78 9.55
CA ASP A 29 -21.44 -1.77 8.88
C ASP A 29 -20.55 -0.83 8.05
N CYS A 30 -21.12 -0.09 7.11
CA CYS A 30 -20.41 0.94 6.38
C CYS A 30 -20.91 2.33 6.79
N LYS A 31 -20.00 3.21 7.21
CA LYS A 31 -20.31 4.61 7.50
C LYS A 31 -19.61 5.53 6.51
N ILE A 32 -20.33 6.57 6.12
CA ILE A 32 -19.81 7.71 5.36
C ILE A 32 -19.59 8.82 6.40
N ALA A 33 -18.36 9.24 6.60
CA ALA A 33 -18.03 10.33 7.51
C ALA A 33 -18.59 11.68 7.00
N GLN A 34 -18.72 12.68 7.88
CA GLN A 34 -19.04 14.06 7.45
C GLN A 34 -17.89 14.58 6.58
N SER A 35 -18.15 14.72 5.28
CA SER A 35 -17.18 15.17 4.29
C SER A 35 -16.81 16.64 4.51
N SER A 36 -15.53 16.94 4.62
CA SER A 36 -15.01 18.31 4.51
C SER A 36 -14.82 18.68 3.03
N PRO A 37 -14.87 19.98 2.67
CA PRO A 37 -14.56 20.40 1.30
C PRO A 37 -13.10 20.06 0.98
N GLY A 38 -12.88 19.03 0.15
CA GLY A 38 -11.55 18.53 -0.22
C GLY A 38 -11.36 17.02 -0.04
N ASP A 39 -12.24 16.34 0.68
CA ASP A 39 -12.15 14.88 0.90
C ASP A 39 -12.50 14.11 -0.40
N LEU A 40 -11.65 13.16 -0.80
CA LEU A 40 -11.90 12.27 -1.94
C LEU A 40 -12.54 10.97 -1.43
N GLY A 41 -13.32 10.27 -2.24
CA GLY A 41 -14.24 9.20 -1.78
C GLY A 41 -13.68 8.17 -0.77
N TRP A 42 -12.40 7.80 -0.86
CA TRP A 42 -11.71 6.91 0.08
C TRP A 42 -11.51 7.51 1.49
N ASP A 43 -11.47 8.83 1.62
CA ASP A 43 -11.33 9.56 2.89
C ASP A 43 -12.63 9.57 3.71
N VAL A 44 -13.76 9.38 3.01
CA VAL A 44 -15.11 9.47 3.56
C VAL A 44 -15.69 8.08 3.87
N PHE A 45 -15.27 7.04 3.15
CA PHE A 45 -15.73 5.67 3.37
C PHE A 45 -15.00 5.00 4.56
N THR A 46 -15.76 4.35 5.46
CA THR A 46 -15.17 3.59 6.56
C THR A 46 -16.04 2.38 6.91
N LEU A 47 -15.42 1.21 7.04
CA LEU A 47 -16.05 0.05 7.69
C LEU A 47 -16.10 0.29 9.21
N HIS A 48 -17.29 0.20 9.77
CA HIS A 48 -17.58 0.39 11.17
C HIS A 48 -18.00 -0.94 11.79
N TYR A 49 -17.21 -1.46 12.73
CA TYR A 49 -17.57 -2.66 13.48
C TYR A 49 -18.24 -2.28 14.81
N HIS A 50 -19.51 -2.61 14.97
CA HIS A 50 -20.30 -2.39 16.18
C HIS A 50 -19.84 -3.32 17.29
N THR A 51 -19.07 -2.81 18.25
CA THR A 51 -18.76 -3.51 19.49
C THR A 51 -19.85 -3.25 20.53
N ARG A 52 -20.25 -4.29 21.29
CA ARG A 52 -21.20 -4.18 22.42
C ARG A 52 -20.46 -4.43 23.74
N GLY A 53 -21.01 -3.89 24.84
CA GLY A 53 -20.48 -4.12 26.20
C GLY A 53 -19.19 -3.31 26.50
N PRO A 54 -18.26 -3.80 27.34
CA PRO A 54 -17.04 -3.06 27.70
C PRO A 54 -16.14 -2.73 26.49
N LEU A 55 -16.24 -3.51 25.41
CA LEU A 55 -15.58 -3.22 24.13
C LEU A 55 -16.14 -1.98 23.42
N GLN A 56 -17.39 -1.61 23.70
CA GLN A 56 -17.96 -0.36 23.18
C GLN A 56 -17.26 0.83 23.83
N VAL A 57 -17.06 0.86 25.16
CA VAL A 57 -16.39 1.97 25.85
C VAL A 57 -14.93 2.15 25.38
N ILE A 58 -14.25 1.05 25.06
CA ILE A 58 -12.86 1.05 24.57
C ILE A 58 -12.78 1.50 23.10
N VAL A 59 -13.79 1.20 22.28
CA VAL A 59 -13.84 1.55 20.84
C VAL A 59 -14.49 2.93 20.59
N ASP A 60 -15.48 3.33 21.40
CA ASP A 60 -16.11 4.67 21.45
C ASP A 60 -15.18 5.73 22.05
N ALA A 61 -14.02 5.34 22.57
CA ALA A 61 -12.92 6.28 22.75
C ALA A 61 -12.61 6.84 21.35
N ARG A 62 -13.12 8.04 21.05
CA ARG A 62 -13.04 8.77 19.76
C ARG A 62 -11.66 8.76 19.08
N ASN A 63 -10.61 8.38 19.80
CA ASN A 63 -9.24 8.25 19.37
C ASN A 63 -8.89 6.87 18.76
N VAL A 64 -9.51 5.76 19.18
CA VAL A 64 -9.23 4.41 18.65
C VAL A 64 -9.77 4.24 17.22
N GLY A 65 -11.02 4.66 16.98
CA GLY A 65 -11.59 4.65 15.63
C GLY A 65 -10.79 5.50 14.65
N LYS A 66 -10.28 6.66 15.10
CA LYS A 66 -9.37 7.50 14.29
C LYS A 66 -8.05 6.81 14.00
N LEU A 67 -7.45 6.14 15.00
CA LEU A 67 -6.21 5.38 14.83
C LEU A 67 -6.40 4.23 13.83
N ILE A 68 -7.43 3.42 13.98
CA ILE A 68 -7.71 2.29 13.08
C ILE A 68 -7.93 2.78 11.65
N ARG A 69 -8.73 3.85 11.47
CA ARG A 69 -8.95 4.46 10.16
C ARG A 69 -7.63 4.91 9.53
N TYR A 70 -6.79 5.60 10.28
CA TYR A 70 -5.51 6.09 9.79
C TYR A 70 -4.54 4.96 9.44
N ILE A 71 -4.47 3.91 10.27
CA ILE A 71 -3.71 2.70 9.98
C ILE A 71 -4.16 2.06 8.67
N ASN A 72 -5.47 1.90 8.49
CA ASN A 72 -6.01 1.28 7.29
C ASN A 72 -5.70 2.11 6.04
N LEU A 73 -5.77 3.43 6.14
CA LEU A 73 -5.39 4.33 5.04
C LEU A 73 -3.93 4.11 4.60
N VAL A 74 -2.99 4.11 5.55
CA VAL A 74 -1.57 3.82 5.28
C VAL A 74 -1.36 2.40 4.75
N LYS A 75 -2.12 1.42 5.25
CA LYS A 75 -2.10 0.03 4.75
C LYS A 75 -2.53 -0.02 3.28
N TYR A 76 -3.59 0.68 2.90
CA TYR A 76 -4.07 0.70 1.53
C TYR A 76 -3.09 1.39 0.58
N GLU A 77 -2.44 2.49 1.02
CA GLU A 77 -1.34 3.13 0.26
C GLU A 77 -0.22 2.12 -0.05
N ILE A 78 0.28 1.42 0.99
CA ILE A 78 1.33 0.42 0.86
C ILE A 78 0.87 -0.74 -0.03
N HIS A 79 -0.34 -1.24 0.17
CA HIS A 79 -0.88 -2.35 -0.61
C HIS A 79 -1.03 -1.99 -2.09
N HIS A 80 -1.47 -0.76 -2.39
CA HIS A 80 -1.55 -0.27 -3.76
C HIS A 80 -0.17 -0.27 -4.42
N PHE A 81 0.85 0.28 -3.75
CA PHE A 81 2.24 0.25 -4.24
C PHE A 81 2.72 -1.17 -4.56
N ILE A 82 2.55 -2.11 -3.62
CA ILE A 82 2.99 -3.50 -3.81
C ILE A 82 2.26 -4.15 -4.99
N SER A 83 0.94 -3.96 -5.08
CA SER A 83 0.13 -4.57 -6.13
C SER A 83 0.48 -4.03 -7.52
N GLN A 84 0.70 -2.72 -7.64
CA GLN A 84 1.11 -2.11 -8.91
C GLN A 84 2.52 -2.56 -9.33
N LEU A 85 3.46 -2.65 -8.38
CA LEU A 85 4.80 -3.13 -8.64
C LEU A 85 4.82 -4.61 -9.07
N GLU A 86 4.04 -5.46 -8.37
CA GLU A 86 3.89 -6.88 -8.72
C GLU A 86 3.29 -7.07 -10.11
N TYR A 87 2.25 -6.29 -10.43
CA TYR A 87 1.61 -6.31 -11.74
C TYR A 87 2.61 -5.93 -12.84
N PHE A 88 3.35 -4.85 -12.63
CA PHE A 88 4.37 -4.39 -13.56
C PHE A 88 5.43 -5.46 -13.84
N LEU A 89 6.01 -6.03 -12.79
CA LEU A 89 7.07 -7.05 -12.94
C LEU A 89 6.55 -8.32 -13.63
N THR A 90 5.39 -8.83 -13.18
CA THR A 90 4.87 -10.12 -13.65
C THR A 90 4.27 -10.03 -15.05
N PHE A 91 3.40 -9.06 -15.29
CA PHE A 91 2.63 -9.01 -16.53
C PHE A 91 3.28 -8.15 -17.60
N GLU A 92 3.72 -6.95 -17.25
CA GLU A 92 4.23 -6.01 -18.27
C GLU A 92 5.66 -6.29 -18.67
N VAL A 93 6.50 -6.74 -17.74
CA VAL A 93 7.88 -7.08 -18.03
C VAL A 93 8.00 -8.54 -18.40
N LEU A 94 7.68 -9.47 -17.49
CA LEU A 94 7.98 -10.89 -17.70
C LEU A 94 7.11 -11.53 -18.78
N GLU A 95 5.77 -11.47 -18.69
CA GLU A 95 4.90 -12.11 -19.68
C GLU A 95 5.00 -11.47 -21.07
N CYS A 96 5.09 -10.13 -21.17
CA CYS A 96 5.32 -9.46 -22.45
C CYS A 96 6.67 -9.85 -23.08
N SER A 97 7.76 -9.84 -22.31
CA SER A 97 9.08 -10.23 -22.83
C SER A 97 9.08 -11.68 -23.30
N LYS A 98 8.40 -12.56 -22.57
CA LYS A 98 8.27 -13.98 -22.90
C LYS A 98 7.48 -14.18 -24.19
N ALA A 99 6.38 -13.46 -24.38
CA ALA A 99 5.62 -13.50 -25.63
C ALA A 99 6.49 -13.08 -26.84
N GLN A 100 7.24 -11.98 -26.70
CA GLN A 100 8.17 -11.50 -27.73
C GLN A 100 9.29 -12.52 -28.01
N PHE A 101 9.82 -13.16 -26.96
CA PHE A 101 10.83 -14.21 -27.10
C PHE A 101 10.31 -15.43 -27.86
N ILE A 102 9.11 -15.93 -27.49
CA ILE A 102 8.48 -17.07 -28.16
C ILE A 102 8.25 -16.78 -29.65
N ASP A 103 7.80 -15.57 -29.99
CA ASP A 103 7.59 -15.19 -31.39
C ASP A 103 8.91 -15.01 -32.15
N SER A 104 9.97 -14.58 -31.47
CA SER A 104 11.32 -14.50 -32.05
C SER A 104 11.93 -15.88 -32.27
N LEU A 105 11.70 -16.82 -31.35
CA LEU A 105 12.11 -18.23 -31.48
C LEU A 105 11.45 -18.91 -32.67
N LYS A 106 10.15 -18.69 -32.90
CA LYS A 106 9.44 -19.26 -34.06
C LYS A 106 9.99 -18.75 -35.40
N LYS A 107 10.58 -17.56 -35.43
CA LYS A 107 11.14 -16.92 -36.62
C LYS A 107 12.63 -17.25 -36.84
N ALA A 108 13.30 -17.81 -35.84
CA ALA A 108 14.73 -18.11 -35.93
C ALA A 108 14.97 -19.33 -36.83
N SER A 109 15.83 -19.16 -37.82
CA SER A 109 16.23 -20.23 -38.76
C SER A 109 17.51 -20.95 -38.38
N ASP A 110 18.29 -20.38 -37.46
CA ASP A 110 19.60 -20.88 -37.04
C ASP A 110 19.84 -20.67 -35.54
N LEU A 111 20.94 -21.23 -35.04
CA LEU A 111 21.32 -21.15 -33.63
C LEU A 111 21.64 -19.70 -33.21
N ASP A 112 22.24 -18.89 -34.09
CA ASP A 112 22.57 -17.50 -33.79
C ASP A 112 21.30 -16.64 -33.63
N GLY A 113 20.24 -16.96 -34.37
CA GLY A 113 18.91 -16.36 -34.21
C GLY A 113 18.30 -16.68 -32.84
N ILE A 114 18.46 -17.91 -32.36
CA ILE A 114 18.02 -18.31 -31.01
C ILE A 114 18.82 -17.58 -29.94
N ILE A 115 20.16 -17.51 -30.08
CA ILE A 115 21.04 -16.81 -29.14
C ILE A 115 20.67 -15.32 -29.08
N ARG A 116 20.53 -14.65 -30.23
CA ARG A 116 20.11 -13.23 -30.29
C ARG A 116 18.74 -13.00 -29.65
N ALA A 117 17.78 -13.89 -29.89
CA ALA A 117 16.45 -13.79 -29.29
C ALA A 117 16.51 -13.92 -27.76
N HIS A 118 17.34 -14.85 -27.26
CA HIS A 118 17.56 -15.04 -25.83
C HIS A 118 18.26 -13.84 -25.19
N ASP A 119 19.34 -13.34 -25.79
CA ASP A 119 20.08 -12.18 -25.27
C ASP A 119 19.18 -10.94 -25.23
N HIS A 120 18.35 -10.75 -26.26
CA HIS A 120 17.35 -9.67 -26.26
C HIS A 120 16.35 -9.83 -25.13
N PHE A 121 15.81 -11.03 -24.91
CA PHE A 121 14.86 -11.32 -23.83
C PHE A 121 15.45 -11.03 -22.45
N VAL A 122 16.66 -11.52 -22.17
CA VAL A 122 17.34 -11.32 -20.88
C VAL A 122 17.68 -9.85 -20.67
N ASN A 123 18.25 -9.18 -21.66
CA ASN A 123 18.61 -7.76 -21.56
C ASN A 123 17.36 -6.87 -21.40
N ASN A 124 16.24 -7.23 -22.02
CA ASN A 124 14.97 -6.52 -21.81
C ASN A 124 14.48 -6.67 -20.37
N ILE A 125 14.51 -7.87 -19.79
CA ILE A 125 14.12 -8.09 -18.40
C ILE A 125 15.06 -7.34 -17.44
N ILE A 126 16.37 -7.46 -17.64
CA ILE A 126 17.37 -6.79 -16.78
C ILE A 126 17.17 -5.26 -16.81
N SER A 127 16.97 -4.69 -18.00
CA SER A 127 16.76 -3.24 -18.14
C SER A 127 15.43 -2.74 -17.56
N SER A 128 14.38 -3.57 -17.62
CA SER A 128 13.04 -3.20 -17.17
C SER A 128 12.78 -3.47 -15.69
N CYS A 129 13.48 -4.45 -15.11
CA CYS A 129 13.42 -4.78 -13.67
C CYS A 129 14.42 -3.96 -12.83
N PHE A 130 14.92 -2.85 -13.36
CA PHE A 130 15.90 -1.98 -12.70
C PHE A 130 17.24 -2.66 -12.41
N LEU A 131 17.67 -3.69 -13.14
CA LEU A 131 18.89 -4.47 -12.86
C LEU A 131 20.08 -4.11 -13.78
N ASN A 132 19.99 -3.07 -14.59
CA ASN A 132 20.99 -2.79 -15.62
C ASN A 132 22.27 -2.13 -15.08
N GLU A 133 23.44 -2.66 -15.48
CA GLU A 133 24.76 -2.25 -14.99
C GLU A 133 25.67 -1.62 -16.07
N GLU A 134 25.23 -1.47 -17.32
CA GLU A 134 26.15 -1.31 -18.47
C GLU A 134 26.49 0.14 -18.91
N SER A 135 26.10 1.20 -18.20
CA SER A 135 26.39 2.60 -18.64
C SER A 135 26.52 3.58 -17.48
N GLU A 136 27.62 4.32 -17.35
CA GLU A 136 27.93 5.17 -16.17
C GLU A 136 26.76 6.05 -15.68
N VAL A 137 26.07 6.78 -16.57
CA VAL A 137 24.93 7.65 -16.20
C VAL A 137 23.64 6.85 -15.98
N ARG A 138 23.36 5.84 -16.82
CA ARG A 138 22.17 4.99 -16.66
C ARG A 138 22.26 4.09 -15.43
N VAL A 139 23.48 3.70 -15.05
CA VAL A 139 23.83 2.95 -13.84
C VAL A 139 23.58 3.80 -12.61
N PHE A 140 23.97 5.08 -12.64
CA PHE A 140 23.68 5.97 -11.52
C PHE A 140 22.17 6.08 -11.26
N LEU A 141 21.37 6.42 -12.28
CA LEU A 141 19.92 6.53 -12.14
C LEU A 141 19.27 5.20 -11.75
N THR A 142 19.71 4.08 -12.34
CA THR A 142 19.21 2.74 -12.00
C THR A 142 19.51 2.40 -10.54
N LYS A 143 20.74 2.67 -10.06
CA LYS A 143 21.12 2.48 -8.65
C LYS A 143 20.34 3.39 -7.71
N VAL A 144 20.06 4.63 -8.11
CA VAL A 144 19.20 5.54 -7.33
C VAL A 144 17.78 4.99 -7.22
N ILE A 145 17.21 4.49 -8.33
CA ILE A 145 15.88 3.87 -8.33
C ILE A 145 15.87 2.61 -7.44
N GLN A 146 16.86 1.72 -7.60
CA GLN A 146 17.02 0.52 -6.76
C GLN A 146 17.14 0.88 -5.27
N PHE A 147 17.96 1.87 -4.93
CA PHE A 147 18.14 2.34 -3.56
C PHE A 147 16.82 2.86 -2.99
N LYS A 148 16.11 3.71 -3.72
CA LYS A 148 14.81 4.24 -3.29
C LYS A 148 13.77 3.12 -3.14
N LEU A 149 13.71 2.19 -4.08
CA LEU A 149 12.85 1.01 -4.00
C LEU A 149 13.14 0.18 -2.74
N HIS A 150 14.41 -0.05 -2.44
CA HIS A 150 14.84 -0.74 -1.24
C HIS A 150 14.42 0.01 0.04
N GLU A 151 14.59 1.34 0.06
CA GLU A 151 14.11 2.16 1.17
C GLU A 151 12.57 2.11 1.31
N VAL A 152 11.82 2.04 0.21
CA VAL A 152 10.36 1.88 0.24
C VAL A 152 10.01 0.55 0.91
N PHE A 153 10.65 -0.55 0.52
CA PHE A 153 10.45 -1.84 1.16
C PHE A 153 10.81 -1.83 2.66
N LYS A 154 11.87 -1.11 3.07
CA LYS A 154 12.15 -0.91 4.50
C LYS A 154 11.00 -0.23 5.23
N LYS A 155 10.36 0.78 4.61
CA LYS A 155 9.18 1.46 5.20
C LYS A 155 7.97 0.53 5.28
N VAL A 156 7.76 -0.34 4.29
CA VAL A 156 6.73 -1.39 4.31
C VAL A 156 6.93 -2.34 5.51
N LEU A 157 8.17 -2.80 5.73
CA LEU A 157 8.50 -3.65 6.87
C LEU A 157 8.37 -2.92 8.21
N GLN A 158 8.74 -1.63 8.27
CA GLN A 158 8.54 -0.80 9.46
C GLN A 158 7.05 -0.63 9.80
N PHE A 159 6.19 -0.44 8.79
CA PHE A 159 4.73 -0.38 8.98
C PHE A 159 4.22 -1.68 9.60
N GLU A 160 4.63 -2.82 9.03
CA GLU A 160 4.23 -4.13 9.51
C GLU A 160 4.63 -4.37 10.97
N SER A 161 5.86 -4.01 11.33
CA SER A 161 6.35 -4.10 12.71
C SER A 161 5.54 -3.22 13.67
N ILE A 162 5.27 -1.96 13.30
CA ILE A 162 4.47 -1.05 14.11
C ILE A 162 3.04 -1.56 14.27
N TYR A 163 2.43 -2.06 13.19
CA TYR A 163 1.09 -2.61 13.19
C TYR A 163 0.96 -3.83 14.09
N ARG A 164 1.89 -4.80 14.00
CA ARG A 164 1.92 -5.97 14.87
C ARG A 164 2.08 -5.58 16.34
N ASN A 165 3.00 -4.67 16.63
CA ASN A 165 3.23 -4.19 17.99
C ASN A 165 1.98 -3.50 18.55
N ALA A 166 1.31 -2.66 17.76
CA ALA A 166 0.08 -1.99 18.15
C ALA A 166 -1.03 -2.99 18.49
N ILE A 167 -1.24 -4.00 17.65
CA ILE A 167 -2.23 -5.07 17.92
C ILE A 167 -1.88 -5.84 19.18
N ALA A 168 -0.61 -6.23 19.34
CA ALA A 168 -0.17 -6.97 20.52
C ALA A 168 -0.40 -6.17 21.80
N THR A 169 0.00 -4.89 21.83
CA THR A 169 -0.19 -4.01 22.99
C THR A 169 -1.68 -3.78 23.29
N ILE A 170 -2.51 -3.54 22.26
CA ILE A 170 -3.96 -3.36 22.45
C ILE A 170 -4.59 -4.65 22.99
N SER A 171 -4.21 -5.81 22.46
CA SER A 171 -4.73 -7.11 22.90
C SER A 171 -4.36 -7.41 24.36
N THR A 172 -3.10 -7.16 24.75
CA THR A 172 -2.68 -7.35 26.16
C THR A 172 -3.43 -6.44 27.11
N GLU A 173 -3.64 -5.18 26.73
CA GLU A 173 -4.35 -4.21 27.57
C GLU A 173 -5.84 -4.59 27.68
N ILE A 174 -6.50 -4.99 26.58
CA ILE A 174 -7.89 -5.47 26.62
C ILE A 174 -8.04 -6.63 27.62
N ASN A 175 -7.12 -7.59 27.61
CA ASN A 175 -7.13 -8.71 28.56
C ASN A 175 -6.92 -8.23 30.01
N HIS A 176 -6.06 -7.21 30.23
CA HIS A 176 -5.87 -6.62 31.55
C HIS A 176 -7.10 -5.86 32.06
N LEU A 177 -7.81 -5.09 31.23
CA LEU A 177 -9.05 -4.41 31.63
C LEU A 177 -10.18 -5.37 31.96
N GLN A 178 -10.29 -6.47 31.20
CA GLN A 178 -11.27 -7.53 31.48
C GLN A 178 -11.01 -8.19 32.84
N ALA A 179 -9.74 -8.26 33.28
CA ALA A 179 -9.35 -8.83 34.56
C ALA A 179 -9.48 -7.86 35.75
N MET A 180 -9.25 -6.55 35.55
CA MET A 180 -9.08 -5.60 36.68
C MET A 180 -10.31 -4.73 37.04
N GLN A 181 -11.40 -4.72 36.26
CA GLN A 181 -12.58 -3.84 36.50
C GLN A 181 -12.23 -2.36 36.81
N SER A 182 -11.06 -1.88 36.41
CA SER A 182 -10.58 -0.52 36.67
C SER A 182 -10.69 0.32 35.40
N ASN A 183 -11.30 1.51 35.49
CA ASN A 183 -11.56 2.42 34.38
C ASN A 183 -10.39 3.38 34.09
N ASP A 184 -9.13 3.00 34.32
CA ASP A 184 -8.00 3.92 34.12
C ASP A 184 -7.70 4.12 32.62
N THR A 185 -8.38 5.12 32.05
CA THR A 185 -8.38 5.44 30.62
C THR A 185 -7.10 6.17 30.19
N SER A 186 -6.31 6.67 31.14
CA SER A 186 -5.12 7.49 30.89
C SER A 186 -4.00 6.71 30.19
N LYS A 187 -3.80 5.45 30.59
CA LYS A 187 -2.79 4.56 29.99
C LYS A 187 -3.13 4.23 28.53
N TYR A 188 -4.41 4.00 28.23
CA TYR A 188 -4.91 3.72 26.87
C TYR A 188 -4.67 4.89 25.93
N GLU A 189 -5.00 6.10 26.37
CA GLU A 189 -4.77 7.31 25.58
C GLU A 189 -3.29 7.52 25.26
N SER A 190 -2.40 7.23 26.22
CA SER A 190 -0.95 7.34 26.00
C SER A 190 -0.44 6.37 24.92
N ILE A 191 -0.92 5.12 24.91
CA ILE A 191 -0.55 4.09 23.93
C ILE A 191 -1.08 4.45 22.54
N ILE A 192 -2.34 4.90 22.46
CA ILE A 192 -2.96 5.34 21.20
C ILE A 192 -2.18 6.53 20.63
N LYS A 193 -1.86 7.53 21.46
CA LYS A 193 -1.10 8.71 21.04
C LYS A 193 0.29 8.35 20.55
N TYR A 194 1.00 7.47 21.28
CA TYR A 194 2.30 6.97 20.87
C TYR A 194 2.25 6.24 19.51
N THR A 195 1.27 5.35 19.34
CA THR A 195 1.07 4.60 18.09
C THR A 195 0.72 5.52 16.93
N LEU A 196 -0.21 6.47 17.15
CA LEU A 196 -0.55 7.50 16.17
C LEU A 196 0.69 8.27 15.73
N ASN A 197 1.50 8.76 16.66
CA ASN A 197 2.70 9.53 16.32
C ASN A 197 3.69 8.72 15.48
N LYS A 198 3.89 7.44 15.81
CA LYS A 198 4.76 6.54 15.04
C LYS A 198 4.26 6.29 13.62
N ILE A 199 2.95 6.07 13.46
CA ILE A 199 2.36 5.78 12.16
C ILE A 199 2.29 7.05 11.31
N SER A 200 2.04 8.20 11.93
CA SER A 200 2.08 9.49 11.26
C SER A 200 3.48 9.83 10.75
N SER A 201 4.52 9.65 11.57
CA SER A 201 5.90 9.91 11.14
C SER A 201 6.33 8.94 10.03
N LEU A 202 5.93 7.67 10.12
CA LEU A 202 6.17 6.70 9.06
C LEU A 202 5.45 7.08 7.76
N SER A 203 4.17 7.42 7.82
CA SER A 203 3.36 7.80 6.64
C SER A 203 3.95 9.02 5.93
N ILE A 204 4.35 10.06 6.67
CA ILE A 204 5.01 11.24 6.09
C ILE A 204 6.34 10.84 5.42
N SER A 205 7.15 10.03 6.10
CA SER A 205 8.42 9.54 5.54
C SER A 205 8.22 8.67 4.30
N TYR A 206 7.20 7.82 4.29
CA TYR A 206 6.85 6.94 3.18
C TYR A 206 6.40 7.75 1.96
N ARG A 207 5.47 8.70 2.15
CA ARG A 207 4.96 9.53 1.05
C ARG A 207 6.05 10.40 0.43
N ARG A 208 6.95 10.99 1.23
CA ARG A 208 8.12 11.74 0.72
C ARG A 208 9.02 10.86 -0.15
N LEU A 209 9.33 9.67 0.35
CA LEU A 209 10.14 8.70 -0.39
C LEU A 209 9.46 8.26 -1.68
N MET A 210 8.13 8.07 -1.67
CA MET A 210 7.35 7.76 -2.86
C MET A 210 7.43 8.88 -3.90
N VAL A 211 7.26 10.15 -3.51
CA VAL A 211 7.43 11.29 -4.44
C VAL A 211 8.82 11.29 -5.07
N ASP A 212 9.87 11.10 -4.27
CA ASP A 212 11.23 11.04 -4.79
C ASP A 212 11.50 9.83 -5.68
N PHE A 213 10.88 8.68 -5.38
CA PHE A 213 10.94 7.47 -6.19
C PHE A 213 10.27 7.68 -7.56
N LEU A 214 9.05 8.23 -7.55
CA LEU A 214 8.30 8.57 -8.76
C LEU A 214 9.06 9.55 -9.65
N ARG A 215 9.69 10.58 -9.07
CA ARG A 215 10.54 11.52 -9.82
C ARG A 215 11.68 10.81 -10.53
N SER A 216 12.40 9.93 -9.83
CA SER A 216 13.50 9.17 -10.45
C SER A 216 13.04 8.17 -11.52
N LEU A 217 11.84 7.62 -11.39
CA LEU A 217 11.25 6.80 -12.46
C LEU A 217 10.95 7.64 -13.71
N MET A 218 10.40 8.84 -13.54
CA MET A 218 10.10 9.76 -14.66
C MET A 218 11.36 10.31 -15.34
N GLU A 219 12.46 10.49 -14.59
CA GLU A 219 13.76 10.91 -15.13
C GLU A 219 14.48 9.77 -15.89
N SER A 220 14.03 8.53 -15.72
CA SER A 220 14.65 7.39 -16.40
C SER A 220 14.27 7.36 -17.88
N SER A 221 15.22 6.96 -18.73
CA SER A 221 15.02 6.88 -20.19
C SER A 221 14.10 5.72 -20.63
N ASN A 222 13.68 4.85 -19.70
CA ASN A 222 12.81 3.72 -20.02
C ASN A 222 11.34 4.14 -19.96
N THR A 223 10.65 4.05 -21.09
CA THR A 223 9.21 4.35 -21.22
C THR A 223 8.33 3.53 -20.26
N GLN A 224 8.73 2.29 -19.94
CA GLN A 224 7.99 1.43 -19.02
C GLN A 224 8.01 1.96 -17.58
N HIS A 225 9.12 2.57 -17.15
CA HIS A 225 9.23 3.19 -15.83
C HIS A 225 8.33 4.42 -15.71
N TYR A 226 8.17 5.20 -16.78
CA TYR A 226 7.24 6.32 -16.84
C TYR A 226 5.79 5.85 -16.66
N TYR A 227 5.37 4.79 -17.36
CA TYR A 227 4.03 4.21 -17.20
C TYR A 227 3.79 3.64 -15.79
N LEU A 228 4.81 3.02 -15.19
CA LEU A 228 4.74 2.59 -13.79
C LEU A 228 4.55 3.79 -12.85
N ALA A 229 5.33 4.85 -13.02
CA ALA A 229 5.22 6.06 -12.21
C ALA A 229 3.80 6.66 -12.29
N PHE A 230 3.24 6.75 -13.49
CA PHE A 230 1.89 7.24 -13.70
C PHE A 230 0.82 6.39 -12.99
N ARG A 231 0.95 5.06 -13.00
CA ARG A 231 -0.01 4.17 -12.30
C ARG A 231 0.13 4.20 -10.79
N LEU A 232 1.36 4.32 -10.30
CA LEU A 232 1.63 4.46 -8.88
C LEU A 232 1.07 5.78 -8.33
N ASP A 233 1.11 6.87 -9.11
CA ASP A 233 0.50 8.15 -8.75
C ASP A 233 -0.96 8.27 -9.22
N PHE A 234 -1.76 7.24 -8.96
CA PHE A 234 -3.17 7.24 -9.34
C PHE A 234 -3.90 8.47 -8.77
N ASN A 235 -4.59 9.22 -9.65
CA ASN A 235 -5.26 10.49 -9.34
C ASN A 235 -4.35 11.59 -8.75
N GLU A 236 -3.03 11.52 -9.00
CA GLU A 236 -2.04 12.46 -8.45
C GLU A 236 -2.04 12.43 -6.92
N TYR A 237 -2.30 11.25 -6.33
CA TYR A 237 -2.40 11.10 -4.88
C TYR A 237 -1.14 11.61 -4.18
N TYR A 238 0.05 11.20 -4.60
CA TYR A 238 1.29 11.61 -3.93
C TYR A 238 1.68 13.05 -4.24
N THR A 239 1.49 13.47 -5.49
CA THR A 239 1.81 14.82 -5.97
C THR A 239 0.88 15.90 -5.39
N LYS A 240 -0.37 15.57 -5.06
CA LYS A 240 -1.30 16.48 -4.36
C LYS A 240 -1.13 16.48 -2.85
N THR A 241 -0.80 15.34 -2.25
CA THR A 241 -0.75 15.17 -0.79
C THR A 241 0.52 15.78 -0.17
N ILE A 242 1.58 15.93 -0.94
CA ILE A 242 2.77 16.70 -0.54
C ILE A 242 2.87 17.89 -1.50
N PRO A 243 2.51 19.11 -1.05
CA PRO A 243 2.76 20.31 -1.85
C PRO A 243 4.23 20.31 -2.22
N GLN A 244 4.52 20.37 -3.53
CA GLN A 244 5.86 20.68 -3.99
C GLN A 244 6.22 22.02 -3.33
N ASP A 245 7.26 22.02 -2.49
CA ASP A 245 7.92 23.26 -2.16
C ASP A 245 8.27 23.93 -3.50
N VAL A 246 7.67 25.09 -3.68
CA VAL A 246 7.78 25.97 -4.83
C VAL A 246 9.26 26.24 -5.10
N ASN A 247 9.70 25.95 -6.33
CA ASN A 247 10.89 26.48 -6.99
C ASN A 247 12.20 26.57 -6.17
N MET A 248 13.17 25.72 -6.51
CA MET A 248 14.53 26.16 -6.85
C MET A 248 15.31 25.06 -7.57
#